data_AF-A0AA46TXQ1-F1
#
_entry.id   AF-A0AA46TXQ1-F1
#
_cell.length_a   1.000
_cell.length_b   1.000
_cell.length_c   1.000
_cell.angle_alpha   90.00
_cell.angle_beta   90.00
_cell.angle_gamma   90.00
#
_symmetry.space_group_name_H-M   'P 1'
#
loop_
_entity.id
_entity.type
_entity.pdbx_description
1 polymer ?
#
loop_
_entity_poly.entity_id
_entity_poly.type
_entity_poly.pdbx_seq_one_letter_code
_entity_poly.pdbx_strand_id
1 'polypeptide(L)'
;MNYYRLLPFPNQEDKFENFKRNNSVSIAWDKLGDVNGLERADIKKKFLESYPEESSNQLVPGFFLKLLEMKPGDIILIPYSNQYHIFEVVGQYYFDVQEKDISLKHRIDVRFLRTAEKNEFSTKMQASIAARPTLTSLNEYSADLEAFINNNSPMSVSQKNSFTFSDHEGSIVLSFSDNISKKRIEKFFNKVLDQI
;
A
#
# COMPACT_ATOMS: atom_id res chain seq x y z
N MET A 1 -6.45 -6.51 13.01
CA MET A 1 -6.51 -6.18 11.58
C MET A 1 -5.13 -5.73 11.16
N ASN A 2 -4.62 -6.25 10.06
CA ASN A 2 -3.35 -5.86 9.46
C ASN A 2 -3.58 -5.07 8.18
N TYR A 3 -2.58 -4.28 7.81
CA TYR A 3 -2.57 -3.43 6.64
C TYR A 3 -1.34 -3.71 5.80
N TYR A 4 -1.55 -3.87 4.51
CA TYR A 4 -0.50 -4.20 3.56
C TYR A 4 -0.58 -3.29 2.36
N ARG A 5 0.56 -3.08 1.71
CA ARG A 5 0.59 -2.58 0.34
C ARG A 5 1.04 -3.70 -0.59
N LEU A 6 0.34 -3.87 -1.70
CA LEU A 6 0.66 -4.81 -2.76
C LEU A 6 0.80 -4.07 -4.10
N LEU A 7 1.86 -4.37 -4.86
CA LEU A 7 2.02 -3.88 -6.23
C LEU A 7 1.34 -4.82 -7.23
N PRO A 8 0.60 -4.31 -8.23
CA PRO A 8 -0.17 -5.13 -9.15
C PRO A 8 0.66 -5.66 -10.33
N PHE A 9 1.96 -5.90 -10.11
CA PHE A 9 2.92 -6.25 -11.16
C PHE A 9 3.63 -7.60 -10.91
N PRO A 10 2.90 -8.71 -10.63
CA PRO A 10 3.54 -10.02 -10.55
C PRO A 10 4.20 -10.34 -11.90
N ASN A 11 5.43 -10.88 -11.87
CA ASN A 11 6.27 -11.10 -13.05
C ASN A 11 6.47 -9.85 -13.94
N GLN A 12 6.39 -8.65 -13.35
CA GLN A 12 6.50 -7.37 -14.07
C GLN A 12 5.37 -7.12 -15.07
N GLU A 13 4.28 -7.90 -14.99
CA GLU A 13 3.09 -7.74 -15.83
C GLU A 13 1.97 -7.04 -15.06
N ASP A 14 1.31 -6.07 -15.68
CA ASP A 14 0.16 -5.41 -15.07
C ASP A 14 -1.03 -6.37 -14.95
N LYS A 15 -1.41 -6.67 -13.71
CA LYS A 15 -2.56 -7.52 -13.36
C LYS A 15 -3.63 -6.77 -12.57
N PHE A 16 -3.58 -5.44 -12.51
CA PHE A 16 -4.52 -4.67 -11.69
C PHE A 16 -5.99 -4.95 -12.07
N GLU A 17 -6.30 -4.91 -13.36
CA GLU A 17 -7.66 -5.19 -13.85
C GLU A 17 -8.06 -6.66 -13.64
N ASN A 18 -7.11 -7.60 -13.72
CA ASN A 18 -7.35 -9.00 -13.34
C ASN A 18 -7.74 -9.10 -11.85
N PHE A 19 -7.06 -8.36 -10.97
CA PHE A 19 -7.36 -8.41 -9.55
C PHE A 19 -8.77 -7.90 -9.24
N LYS A 20 -9.17 -6.79 -9.86
CA LYS A 20 -10.53 -6.26 -9.71
C LYS A 20 -11.59 -7.21 -10.25
N ARG A 21 -11.37 -7.75 -11.45
CA ARG A 21 -12.34 -8.65 -12.10
C ARG A 21 -12.49 -9.97 -11.35
N ASN A 22 -11.39 -10.52 -10.86
CA ASN A 22 -11.36 -11.85 -10.24
C ASN A 22 -11.64 -11.81 -8.74
N ASN A 23 -11.74 -10.63 -8.12
CA ASN A 23 -11.86 -10.47 -6.66
C ASN A 23 -10.76 -11.23 -5.91
N SER A 24 -9.53 -11.15 -6.41
CA SER A 24 -8.37 -11.81 -5.81
C SER A 24 -7.10 -11.05 -6.15
N VAL A 25 -6.14 -11.00 -5.24
CA VAL A 25 -4.79 -10.47 -5.53
C VAL A 25 -3.76 -11.59 -5.53
N SER A 26 -2.65 -11.35 -6.21
CA SER A 26 -1.59 -12.35 -6.37
C SER A 26 -0.19 -11.78 -6.27
N ILE A 27 0.75 -12.67 -5.96
CA ILE A 27 2.19 -12.45 -6.14
C ILE A 27 2.75 -13.53 -7.07
N ALA A 28 3.93 -13.29 -7.63
CA ALA A 28 4.60 -14.18 -8.59
C ALA A 28 5.28 -15.40 -7.90
N TRP A 29 6.29 -15.97 -8.55
CA TRP A 29 7.12 -17.09 -8.09
C TRP A 29 6.42 -18.46 -8.07
N ASP A 30 5.66 -18.76 -9.13
CA ASP A 30 4.88 -19.98 -9.31
C ASP A 30 5.66 -21.30 -9.13
N LYS A 31 6.95 -21.34 -9.47
CA LYS A 31 7.80 -22.53 -9.33
C LYS A 31 8.03 -22.95 -7.87
N LEU A 32 7.72 -22.08 -6.90
CA LEU A 32 7.73 -22.45 -5.48
C LEU A 32 6.66 -23.53 -5.15
N GLY A 33 5.62 -23.61 -5.99
CA GLY A 33 4.44 -24.43 -5.70
C GLY A 33 3.72 -23.93 -4.46
N ASP A 34 2.79 -24.73 -3.94
CA ASP A 34 2.10 -24.38 -2.69
C ASP A 34 3.12 -24.20 -1.53
N VAL A 35 3.00 -23.05 -0.84
CA VAL A 35 3.81 -22.70 0.32
C VAL A 35 3.04 -22.75 1.64
N ASN A 36 1.80 -23.21 1.63
CA ASN A 36 1.01 -23.34 2.85
C ASN A 36 1.71 -24.26 3.86
N GLY A 37 1.72 -23.84 5.13
CA GLY A 37 2.40 -24.55 6.22
C GLY A 37 3.94 -24.53 6.19
N LEU A 38 4.57 -23.81 5.26
CA LEU A 38 6.03 -23.69 5.22
C LEU A 38 6.53 -22.55 6.10
N GLU A 39 7.64 -22.80 6.78
CA GLU A 39 8.34 -21.78 7.56
C GLU A 39 9.22 -20.90 6.67
N ARG A 40 9.65 -19.74 7.19
CA ARG A 40 10.51 -18.80 6.47
C ARG A 40 11.75 -19.46 5.86
N ALA A 41 12.38 -20.37 6.62
CA ALA A 41 13.59 -21.06 6.20
C ALA A 41 13.32 -22.00 5.01
N ASP A 42 12.18 -22.70 5.02
CA ASP A 42 11.78 -23.62 3.96
C ASP A 42 11.41 -22.87 2.68
N ILE A 43 10.65 -21.76 2.81
CA ILE A 43 10.34 -20.88 1.67
C ILE A 43 11.64 -20.32 1.07
N LYS A 44 12.57 -19.87 1.92
CA LYS A 44 13.88 -19.38 1.46
C LYS A 44 14.67 -20.46 0.72
N LYS A 45 14.72 -21.68 1.25
CA LYS A 45 15.40 -22.80 0.61
C LYS A 45 14.79 -23.10 -0.77
N LYS A 46 13.46 -23.30 -0.83
CA LYS A 46 12.75 -23.50 -2.10
C LYS A 46 13.00 -22.36 -3.10
N PHE A 47 12.97 -21.12 -2.64
CA PHE A 47 13.21 -19.96 -3.51
C PHE A 47 14.58 -20.00 -4.16
N LEU A 48 15.64 -20.30 -3.40
CA LEU A 48 16.99 -20.39 -3.93
C LEU A 48 17.18 -21.59 -4.88
N GLU A 49 16.42 -22.68 -4.69
CA GLU A 49 16.43 -23.85 -5.56
C GLU A 49 15.65 -23.61 -6.87
N SER A 50 14.49 -22.95 -6.80
CA SER A 50 13.60 -22.71 -7.94
C SER A 50 13.98 -21.51 -8.80
N TYR A 51 14.65 -20.51 -8.20
CA TYR A 51 15.04 -19.24 -8.83
C TYR A 51 16.49 -18.84 -8.47
N PRO A 52 17.51 -19.65 -8.84
CA PRO A 52 18.91 -19.36 -8.52
C PRO A 52 19.41 -18.02 -9.08
N GLU A 53 18.88 -17.58 -10.22
CA GLU A 53 19.14 -16.29 -10.86
C GLU A 53 18.62 -15.09 -10.05
N GLU A 54 17.59 -15.28 -9.23
CA GLU A 54 17.02 -14.26 -8.36
C GLU A 54 17.52 -14.35 -6.90
N SER A 55 18.57 -15.13 -6.64
CA SER A 55 19.10 -15.37 -5.28
C SER A 55 19.46 -14.10 -4.48
N SER A 56 19.72 -12.99 -5.16
CA SER A 56 19.94 -11.67 -4.53
C SER A 56 18.67 -11.05 -3.94
N ASN A 57 17.48 -11.48 -4.36
CA ASN A 57 16.19 -10.97 -3.89
C ASN A 57 15.77 -11.63 -2.57
N GLN A 58 16.42 -11.21 -1.48
CA GLN A 58 16.19 -11.77 -0.14
C GLN A 58 14.80 -11.43 0.46
N LEU A 59 14.00 -10.62 -0.23
CA LEU A 59 12.68 -10.21 0.25
C LEU A 59 11.58 -11.23 -0.05
N VAL A 60 11.76 -12.09 -1.07
CA VAL A 60 10.72 -13.03 -1.55
C VAL A 60 10.14 -13.89 -0.44
N PRO A 61 10.93 -14.54 0.45
CA PRO A 61 10.36 -15.31 1.55
C PRO A 61 9.49 -14.45 2.48
N GLY A 62 9.86 -13.18 2.67
CA GLY A 62 9.09 -12.23 3.46
C GLY A 62 7.79 -11.75 2.79
N PHE A 63 7.64 -11.89 1.47
CA PHE A 63 6.37 -11.64 0.79
C PHE A 63 5.41 -12.79 1.06
N PHE A 64 5.87 -14.03 0.92
CA PHE A 64 5.05 -15.21 1.20
C PHE A 64 4.58 -15.30 2.65
N LEU A 65 5.44 -14.99 3.63
CA LEU A 65 5.01 -14.94 5.03
C LEU A 65 3.87 -13.93 5.24
N LYS A 66 3.99 -12.71 4.68
CA LYS A 66 2.93 -11.71 4.80
C LYS A 66 1.64 -12.17 4.13
N LEU A 67 1.73 -12.85 2.98
CA LEU A 67 0.57 -13.39 2.28
C LEU A 67 -0.11 -14.53 3.08
N LEU A 68 0.67 -15.37 3.75
CA LEU A 68 0.19 -16.44 4.63
C LEU A 68 -0.40 -15.90 5.94
N GLU A 69 0.13 -14.79 6.45
CA GLU A 69 -0.37 -14.11 7.66
C GLU A 69 -1.71 -13.38 7.45
N MET A 70 -2.05 -13.05 6.20
CA MET A 70 -3.29 -12.35 5.88
C MET A 70 -4.51 -13.20 6.21
N LYS A 71 -5.48 -12.56 6.85
CA LYS A 71 -6.75 -13.19 7.24
C LYS A 71 -7.93 -12.31 6.84
N PRO A 72 -9.15 -12.88 6.78
CA PRO A 72 -10.35 -12.10 6.53
C PRO A 72 -10.45 -10.87 7.44
N GLY A 73 -10.76 -9.72 6.85
CA GLY A 73 -10.79 -8.41 7.49
C GLY A 73 -9.50 -7.60 7.38
N ASP A 74 -8.35 -8.19 7.01
CA ASP A 74 -7.15 -7.41 6.74
C ASP A 74 -7.29 -6.55 5.47
N ILE A 75 -6.50 -5.49 5.35
CA ILE A 75 -6.63 -4.49 4.29
C ILE A 75 -5.40 -4.49 3.38
N ILE A 76 -5.64 -4.46 2.06
CA ILE A 76 -4.61 -4.35 1.03
C ILE A 76 -4.82 -3.04 0.26
N LEU A 77 -3.79 -2.20 0.27
CA LEU A 77 -3.71 -1.00 -0.56
C LEU A 77 -2.89 -1.30 -1.82
N ILE A 78 -3.48 -1.01 -2.99
CA ILE A 78 -2.80 -1.13 -4.28
C ILE A 78 -2.66 0.26 -4.91
N PRO A 79 -1.44 0.80 -5.06
CA PRO A 79 -1.23 2.03 -5.80
C PRO A 79 -1.33 1.77 -7.30
N TYR A 80 -2.27 2.44 -7.98
CA TYR A 80 -2.48 2.29 -9.42
C TYR A 80 -3.11 3.56 -10.03
N SER A 81 -2.63 3.97 -11.21
CA SER A 81 -3.15 5.13 -11.97
C SER A 81 -3.38 6.40 -11.13
N ASN A 82 -2.38 6.75 -10.33
CA ASN A 82 -2.36 7.91 -9.42
C ASN A 82 -3.33 7.87 -8.22
N GLN A 83 -4.00 6.76 -7.98
CA GLN A 83 -4.88 6.57 -6.83
C GLN A 83 -4.44 5.36 -5.99
N TYR A 84 -4.99 5.25 -4.79
CA TYR A 84 -4.86 4.05 -3.96
C TYR A 84 -6.18 3.30 -3.98
N HIS A 85 -6.11 2.03 -4.34
CA HIS A 85 -7.27 1.13 -4.39
C HIS A 85 -7.24 0.23 -3.17
N ILE A 86 -8.31 0.26 -2.40
CA ILE A 86 -8.38 -0.38 -1.09
C ILE A 86 -9.24 -1.62 -1.23
N PHE A 87 -8.67 -2.74 -0.81
CA PHE A 87 -9.31 -4.05 -0.81
C PHE A 87 -9.33 -4.61 0.61
N GLU A 88 -10.38 -5.34 0.93
CA GLU A 88 -10.48 -6.15 2.14
C GLU A 88 -10.20 -7.61 1.78
N VAL A 89 -9.37 -8.27 2.57
CA VAL A 89 -9.17 -9.71 2.49
C VAL A 89 -10.45 -10.40 2.95
N VAL A 90 -10.97 -11.34 2.15
CA VAL A 90 -12.16 -12.13 2.50
C VAL A 90 -11.88 -13.64 2.54
N GLY A 91 -10.74 -14.06 1.98
CA GLY A 91 -10.27 -15.45 2.01
C GLY A 91 -8.95 -15.61 2.74
N GLN A 92 -8.36 -16.79 2.60
CA GLN A 92 -6.99 -17.10 3.01
C GLN A 92 -6.15 -17.38 1.77
N TYR A 93 -4.84 -17.44 1.94
CA TYR A 93 -3.93 -17.85 0.88
C TYR A 93 -4.30 -19.23 0.31
N TYR A 94 -4.23 -19.36 -1.02
CA TYR A 94 -4.22 -20.65 -1.70
C TYR A 94 -3.33 -20.61 -2.95
N PHE A 95 -2.90 -21.80 -3.38
CA PHE A 95 -2.19 -22.01 -4.63
C PHE A 95 -3.11 -22.65 -5.67
N ASP A 96 -3.45 -21.90 -6.73
CA ASP A 96 -4.31 -22.37 -7.81
C ASP A 96 -3.48 -23.12 -8.87
N VAL A 97 -3.49 -24.45 -8.79
CA VAL A 97 -2.77 -25.30 -9.75
C VAL A 97 -3.40 -25.30 -11.15
N GLN A 98 -4.68 -24.92 -11.28
CA GLN A 98 -5.41 -24.91 -12.55
C GLN A 98 -5.30 -23.58 -13.28
N GLU A 99 -4.92 -22.51 -12.59
CA GLU A 99 -4.66 -21.20 -13.18
C GLU A 99 -3.54 -21.30 -14.23
N LYS A 100 -3.84 -20.82 -15.45
CA LYS A 100 -2.92 -20.87 -16.58
C LYS A 100 -1.93 -19.71 -16.55
N ASP A 101 -2.35 -18.57 -16.02
CA ASP A 101 -1.49 -17.42 -15.82
C ASP A 101 -0.60 -17.66 -14.59
N ILE A 102 0.67 -17.98 -14.83
CA ILE A 102 1.64 -18.27 -13.77
C ILE A 102 1.76 -17.14 -12.74
N SER A 103 1.51 -15.90 -13.14
CA SER A 103 1.59 -14.71 -12.29
C SER A 103 0.42 -14.63 -11.29
N LEU A 104 -0.60 -15.46 -11.47
CA LEU A 104 -1.83 -15.46 -10.70
C LEU A 104 -2.02 -16.75 -9.88
N LYS A 105 -1.02 -17.62 -9.75
CA LYS A 105 -1.19 -18.89 -9.01
C LYS A 105 -1.23 -18.75 -7.50
N HIS A 106 -0.46 -17.83 -6.93
CA HIS A 106 -0.51 -17.53 -5.50
C HIS A 106 -1.59 -16.48 -5.25
N ARG A 107 -2.68 -16.86 -4.60
CA ARG A 107 -3.88 -16.01 -4.51
C ARG A 107 -4.33 -15.81 -3.09
N ILE A 108 -4.97 -14.67 -2.88
CA ILE A 108 -5.84 -14.42 -1.76
C ILE A 108 -7.10 -13.71 -2.27
N ASP A 109 -8.26 -14.18 -1.83
CA ASP A 109 -9.53 -13.58 -2.24
C ASP A 109 -9.76 -12.28 -1.49
N VAL A 110 -10.21 -11.27 -2.24
CA VAL A 110 -10.42 -9.92 -1.74
C VAL A 110 -11.73 -9.33 -2.25
N ARG A 111 -12.23 -8.33 -1.53
CA ARG A 111 -13.34 -7.49 -1.96
C ARG A 111 -12.85 -6.06 -2.11
N PHE A 112 -13.15 -5.44 -3.26
CA PHE A 112 -12.89 -4.02 -3.45
C PHE A 112 -13.76 -3.18 -2.52
N LEU A 113 -13.16 -2.26 -1.75
CA LEU A 113 -13.86 -1.35 -0.85
C LEU A 113 -14.09 0.01 -1.50
N ARG A 114 -13.01 0.71 -1.81
CA ARG A 114 -13.05 2.05 -2.39
C ARG A 114 -11.71 2.45 -3.00
N THR A 115 -11.75 3.55 -3.74
CA THR A 115 -10.57 4.28 -4.18
C THR A 115 -10.37 5.51 -3.31
N ALA A 116 -9.12 5.94 -3.18
CA ALA A 116 -8.72 7.14 -2.48
C ALA A 116 -7.64 7.90 -3.27
N GLU A 117 -7.70 9.21 -3.23
CA GLU A 117 -6.69 10.10 -3.79
C GLU A 117 -5.42 10.07 -2.93
N LYS A 118 -4.25 10.15 -3.55
CA LYS A 118 -2.97 10.17 -2.81
C LYS A 118 -2.89 11.29 -1.79
N ASN A 119 -3.50 12.43 -2.11
CA ASN A 119 -3.53 13.58 -1.22
C ASN A 119 -4.48 13.39 -0.03
N GLU A 120 -5.21 12.29 0.08
CA GLU A 120 -5.91 11.97 1.34
C GLU A 120 -4.96 11.40 2.40
N PHE A 121 -3.73 11.03 2.01
CA PHE A 121 -2.73 10.39 2.86
C PHE A 121 -1.62 11.37 3.26
N SER A 122 -1.01 11.16 4.43
CA SER A 122 0.17 11.93 4.87
C SER A 122 1.35 11.71 3.92
N THR A 123 2.26 12.68 3.85
CA THR A 123 3.46 12.60 3.01
C THR A 123 4.33 11.39 3.36
N LYS A 124 4.46 11.09 4.66
CA LYS A 124 5.19 9.92 5.16
C LYS A 124 4.57 8.63 4.65
N MET A 125 3.24 8.49 4.71
CA MET A 125 2.57 7.29 4.23
C MET A 125 2.64 7.16 2.71
N GLN A 126 2.48 8.27 1.97
CA GLN A 126 2.66 8.26 0.52
C GLN A 126 4.04 7.72 0.12
N ALA A 127 5.10 8.09 0.85
CA ALA A 127 6.45 7.58 0.64
C ALA A 127 6.56 6.07 0.93
N SER A 128 5.93 5.58 2.01
CA SER A 128 5.90 4.15 2.34
C SER A 128 5.16 3.32 1.28
N ILE A 129 4.02 3.82 0.78
CA ILE A 129 3.26 3.20 -0.31
C ILE A 129 4.07 3.22 -1.62
N ALA A 130 4.85 4.27 -1.87
CA ALA A 130 5.69 4.41 -3.07
C ALA A 130 6.97 3.56 -3.04
N ALA A 131 7.32 2.90 -1.93
CA ALA A 131 8.53 2.07 -1.85
C ALA A 131 8.53 0.94 -2.90
N ARG A 132 9.67 0.31 -3.18
CA ARG A 132 9.78 -0.69 -4.26
C ARG A 132 9.26 -2.12 -3.97
N PRO A 133 9.18 -2.63 -2.72
CA PRO A 133 8.84 -4.04 -2.51
C PRO A 133 7.45 -4.42 -3.03
N THR A 134 7.31 -5.62 -3.61
CA THR A 134 6.03 -6.16 -4.11
C THR A 134 4.96 -6.15 -3.03
N LEU A 135 5.31 -6.60 -1.82
CA LEU A 135 4.41 -6.66 -0.68
C LEU A 135 5.12 -6.12 0.58
N THR A 136 4.52 -5.13 1.22
CA THR A 136 5.02 -4.55 2.47
C THR A 136 3.92 -4.37 3.49
N SER A 137 4.28 -4.41 4.77
CA SER A 137 3.34 -4.05 5.85
C SER A 137 3.22 -2.53 5.92
N LEU A 138 2.02 -2.07 6.24
CA LEU A 138 1.66 -0.69 6.57
C LEU A 138 1.15 -0.59 8.02
N ASN A 139 1.41 -1.60 8.87
CA ASN A 139 0.90 -1.65 10.23
C ASN A 139 1.36 -0.47 11.11
N GLU A 140 2.47 0.19 10.76
CA GLU A 140 2.90 1.44 11.41
C GLU A 140 1.89 2.59 11.25
N TYR A 141 0.99 2.52 10.26
CA TYR A 141 -0.08 3.49 9.97
C TYR A 141 -1.48 2.95 10.33
N SER A 142 -1.56 1.85 11.09
CA SER A 142 -2.81 1.14 11.36
C SER A 142 -3.92 2.03 11.93
N ALA A 143 -3.61 2.86 12.94
CA ALA A 143 -4.59 3.76 13.57
C ALA A 143 -5.16 4.78 12.57
N ASP A 144 -4.31 5.39 11.74
CA ASP A 144 -4.75 6.38 10.77
C ASP A 144 -5.54 5.72 9.62
N LEU A 145 -5.11 4.53 9.16
CA LEU A 145 -5.82 3.75 8.15
C LEU A 145 -7.19 3.29 8.63
N GLU A 146 -7.30 2.87 9.89
CA GLU A 146 -8.57 2.48 10.48
C GLU A 146 -9.54 3.66 10.53
N ALA A 147 -9.06 4.83 10.98
CA ALA A 147 -9.85 6.05 10.99
C ALA A 147 -10.25 6.48 9.58
N PHE A 148 -9.36 6.35 8.60
CA PHE A 148 -9.63 6.67 7.20
C PHE A 148 -10.73 5.77 6.61
N ILE A 149 -10.64 4.46 6.86
CA ILE A 149 -11.59 3.46 6.34
C ILE A 149 -12.96 3.63 6.99
N ASN A 150 -13.01 3.87 8.31
CA ASN A 150 -14.27 3.94 9.04
C ASN A 150 -14.99 5.28 8.87
N ASN A 151 -14.25 6.39 8.83
CA ASN A 151 -14.82 7.74 8.88
C ASN A 151 -14.68 8.53 7.57
N ASN A 152 -14.11 7.91 6.51
CA ASN A 152 -13.75 8.59 5.26
C ASN A 152 -12.98 9.90 5.48
N SER A 153 -12.26 10.02 6.59
CA SER A 153 -11.58 11.25 7.01
C SER A 153 -10.16 11.25 6.45
N PRO A 154 -9.72 12.30 5.73
CA PRO A 154 -8.37 12.31 5.16
C PRO A 154 -7.31 12.23 6.26
N MET A 155 -6.40 11.26 6.14
CA MET A 155 -5.30 11.05 7.09
C MET A 155 -4.35 12.25 7.16
N SER A 156 -4.27 13.07 6.11
CA SER A 156 -3.47 14.28 6.13
C SER A 156 -4.01 15.39 7.04
N VAL A 157 -5.28 15.32 7.47
CA VAL A 157 -5.88 16.37 8.31
C VAL A 157 -5.41 16.27 9.76
N SER A 158 -5.00 15.07 10.22
CA SER A 158 -4.50 14.86 11.58
C SER A 158 -3.06 15.36 11.77
N GLN A 159 -2.22 15.36 10.73
CA GLN A 159 -0.85 15.86 10.78
C GLN A 159 -0.77 17.30 10.26
N LYS A 160 -0.44 18.24 11.15
CA LYS A 160 -0.36 19.67 10.83
C LYS A 160 1.08 20.17 10.91
N ASN A 161 1.50 20.86 9.86
CA ASN A 161 2.63 21.76 9.91
C ASN A 161 2.14 23.11 10.47
N SER A 162 2.97 23.75 11.27
CA SER A 162 2.72 25.11 11.74
C SER A 162 3.93 25.99 11.48
N PHE A 163 3.68 27.17 10.95
CA PHE A 163 4.67 28.22 10.74
C PHE A 163 4.25 29.44 11.55
N THR A 164 5.18 29.98 12.33
CA THR A 164 4.97 31.18 13.13
C THR A 164 5.95 32.25 12.67
N PHE A 165 5.42 33.38 12.22
CA PHE A 165 6.16 34.61 12.02
C PHE A 165 5.88 35.53 13.20
N SER A 166 6.90 36.18 13.74
CA SER A 166 6.74 37.13 14.85
C SER A 166 7.80 38.23 14.75
N ASP A 167 7.38 39.46 15.01
CA ASP A 167 8.23 40.64 15.08
C ASP A 167 7.79 41.56 16.24
N HIS A 168 8.22 42.81 16.24
CA HIS A 168 7.88 43.79 17.27
C HIS A 168 6.43 44.29 17.21
N GLU A 169 5.75 44.13 16.08
CA GLU A 169 4.38 44.60 15.83
C GLU A 169 3.33 43.50 16.06
N GLY A 170 3.73 42.24 15.98
CA GLY A 170 2.86 41.12 16.33
C GLY A 170 3.33 39.76 15.83
N SER A 171 2.38 38.84 15.67
CA SER A 171 2.66 37.48 15.19
C SER A 171 1.58 36.97 14.24
N ILE A 172 2.00 36.22 13.22
CA ILE A 172 1.14 35.48 12.30
C ILE A 172 1.43 34.00 12.44
N VAL A 173 0.38 33.20 12.67
CA VAL A 173 0.48 31.73 12.73
C VAL A 173 -0.29 31.13 11.55
N LEU A 174 0.38 30.30 10.77
CA LEU A 174 -0.24 29.52 9.71
C LEU A 174 -0.12 28.03 10.05
N SER A 175 -1.26 27.33 10.10
CA SER A 175 -1.29 25.87 10.25
C SER A 175 -1.99 25.21 9.06
N PHE A 176 -1.40 24.13 8.54
CA PHE A 176 -1.91 23.41 7.37
C PHE A 176 -1.54 21.93 7.42
N SER A 177 -2.30 21.09 6.71
CA SER A 177 -2.01 19.67 6.59
C SER A 177 -0.63 19.40 5.96
N ASP A 178 0.05 18.34 6.41
CA ASP A 178 1.42 18.00 6.00
C ASP A 178 1.58 17.75 4.49
N ASN A 179 0.51 17.27 3.85
CA ASN A 179 0.41 16.94 2.42
C ASN A 179 0.18 18.14 1.49
N ILE A 180 0.06 19.36 2.01
CA ILE A 180 -0.18 20.55 1.19
C ILE A 180 1.13 20.98 0.51
N SER A 181 1.12 21.06 -0.82
CA SER A 181 2.30 21.46 -1.61
C SER A 181 2.60 22.95 -1.52
N LYS A 182 3.89 23.32 -1.66
CA LYS A 182 4.34 24.72 -1.72
C LYS A 182 3.56 25.54 -2.74
N LYS A 183 3.36 25.01 -3.96
CA LYS A 183 2.57 25.69 -5.02
C LYS A 183 1.14 25.99 -4.60
N ARG A 184 0.52 25.12 -3.79
CA ARG A 184 -0.85 25.34 -3.27
C ARG A 184 -0.85 26.41 -2.19
N ILE A 185 0.18 26.45 -1.35
CA ILE A 185 0.41 27.51 -0.35
C ILE A 185 0.65 28.85 -1.04
N GLU A 186 1.52 28.91 -2.05
CA GLU A 186 1.78 30.12 -2.86
C GLU A 186 0.48 30.63 -3.51
N LYS A 187 -0.31 29.75 -4.13
CA LYS A 187 -1.62 30.11 -4.70
C LYS A 187 -2.60 30.63 -3.63
N PHE A 188 -2.58 30.07 -2.43
CA PHE A 188 -3.40 30.54 -1.32
C PHE A 188 -2.97 31.94 -0.89
N PHE A 189 -1.67 32.19 -0.68
CA PHE A 189 -1.18 33.51 -0.28
C PHE A 189 -1.42 34.58 -1.33
N ASN A 190 -1.23 34.28 -2.62
CA ASN A 190 -1.57 35.24 -3.68
C ASN A 190 -3.04 35.68 -3.58
N LYS A 191 -3.96 34.72 -3.33
CA LYS A 191 -5.38 35.05 -3.13
C LYS A 191 -5.65 35.87 -1.86
N VAL A 192 -4.90 35.63 -0.78
CA VAL A 192 -5.04 36.42 0.46
C VAL A 192 -4.56 37.84 0.22
N LEU A 193 -3.40 38.01 -0.41
CA LEU A 193 -2.82 39.32 -0.75
C LEU A 193 -3.73 40.12 -1.70
N ASP A 194 -4.45 39.46 -2.61
CA ASP A 194 -5.44 40.13 -3.47
C ASP A 194 -6.65 40.70 -2.68
N GLN A 195 -6.85 40.32 -1.43
CA GLN A 195 -8.01 40.70 -0.59
C GLN A 195 -7.69 41.73 0.51
N ILE A 196 -6.42 42.11 0.68
CA ILE A 196 -5.95 43.09 1.68
C ILE A 196 -5.23 44.24 0.99
#